data_AF-A0A7C7HX29-F1
#
_entry.id   AF-A0A7C7HX29-F1
#
_cell.length_a   1.000
_cell.length_b   1.000
_cell.length_c   1.000
_cell.angle_alpha   90.00
_cell.angle_beta   90.00
_cell.angle_gamma   90.00
#
_symmetry.space_group_name_H-M   'P 1'
#
loop_
_entity.id
_entity.type
_entity.pdbx_description
1 polymer ?
#
loop_
_entity_poly.entity_id
_entity_poly.type
_entity_poly.pdbx_seq_one_letter_code
_entity_poly.pdbx_strand_id
1 'polypeptide(L)'
;MTNRSTYENIVLFSFILLTSFAFGQKDTNRELRRLNAKIDRIRVQVDSLELDNQILLPELMSAFKQAVKSKTQQDSITLVVLKRINTLSNKITNLENQSRYMDSTALEIFNKLVFVENKIVTLTNSYNEMAKLKSGSPISSDPKFNAAQYKQTYMTSLGHFQNQEFDDAIVGFKELVSSDATNDLADNSQYWLAECYYSQREFKRAIAEFEKVFTYPGTDKDDDAQLKIGLAHQSMGNVNKAREEFQRLVDYFPGSEYYPKAKDALKQLSIN
;
A
#
# COMPACT_ATOMS: atom_id res chain seq x y z
N MET A 1 111.14 9.10 -64.64
CA MET A 1 110.64 8.00 -63.77
C MET A 1 109.51 8.43 -62.82
N THR A 2 108.87 9.58 -63.01
CA THR A 2 107.89 10.16 -62.05
C THR A 2 106.42 9.92 -62.39
N ASN A 3 106.11 9.25 -63.52
CA ASN A 3 104.74 9.18 -64.05
C ASN A 3 104.03 7.83 -63.81
N ARG A 4 104.57 6.92 -63.00
CA ARG A 4 103.96 5.60 -62.76
C ARG A 4 103.28 5.50 -61.39
N SER A 5 103.88 6.03 -60.32
CA SER A 5 103.28 5.97 -58.98
C SER A 5 102.12 6.97 -58.78
N THR A 6 102.08 8.05 -59.55
CA THR A 6 100.95 9.00 -59.55
C THR A 6 99.68 8.36 -60.12
N TYR A 7 99.80 7.58 -61.20
CA TYR A 7 98.66 6.86 -61.79
C TYR A 7 98.15 5.73 -60.88
N GLU A 8 99.04 4.99 -60.22
CA GLU A 8 98.64 3.93 -59.29
C GLU A 8 97.86 4.50 -58.08
N ASN A 9 98.30 5.64 -57.53
CA ASN A 9 97.58 6.29 -56.43
C ASN A 9 96.21 6.85 -56.84
N ILE A 10 96.08 7.38 -58.06
CA ILE A 10 94.79 7.88 -58.58
C ILE A 10 93.81 6.72 -58.80
N VAL A 11 94.29 5.58 -59.30
CA VAL A 11 93.47 4.38 -59.51
C VAL A 11 93.01 3.79 -58.16
N LEU A 12 93.87 3.76 -57.14
CA LEU A 12 93.49 3.27 -55.81
C LEU A 12 92.45 4.18 -55.15
N PHE A 13 92.63 5.50 -55.24
CA PHE A 13 91.72 6.48 -54.64
C PHE A 13 90.34 6.49 -55.33
N SER A 14 90.32 6.37 -56.65
CA SER A 14 89.08 6.23 -57.43
C SER A 14 88.36 4.91 -57.13
N PHE A 15 89.09 3.81 -56.90
CA PHE A 15 88.50 2.54 -56.48
C PHE A 15 87.92 2.60 -55.04
N ILE A 16 88.60 3.28 -54.11
CA ILE A 16 88.09 3.50 -52.75
C ILE A 16 86.84 4.41 -52.77
N LEU A 17 86.83 5.44 -53.61
CA LEU A 17 85.64 6.28 -53.82
C LEU A 17 84.48 5.49 -54.43
N LEU A 18 84.73 4.68 -55.46
CA LEU A 18 83.72 3.81 -56.09
C LEU A 18 83.15 2.78 -55.12
N THR A 19 83.99 2.15 -54.30
CA THR A 19 83.55 1.16 -53.30
C THR A 19 82.81 1.81 -52.15
N SER A 20 83.24 2.99 -51.67
CA SER A 20 82.53 3.77 -50.65
C SER A 20 81.17 4.28 -51.16
N PHE A 21 81.11 4.74 -52.42
CA PHE A 21 79.89 5.17 -53.07
C PHE A 21 78.93 4.00 -53.30
N ALA A 22 79.43 2.84 -53.74
CA ALA A 22 78.63 1.62 -53.89
C ALA A 22 78.11 1.09 -52.55
N PHE A 23 78.88 1.21 -51.46
CA PHE A 23 78.45 0.82 -50.11
C PHE A 23 77.38 1.77 -49.56
N GLY A 24 77.56 3.09 -49.71
CA GLY A 24 76.56 4.10 -49.35
C GLY A 24 75.26 3.98 -50.16
N GLN A 25 75.35 3.59 -51.44
CA GLN A 25 74.19 3.30 -52.29
C GLN A 25 73.47 2.00 -51.87
N LYS A 26 74.19 1.05 -51.27
CA LYS A 26 73.62 -0.20 -50.76
C LYS A 26 72.86 0.00 -49.45
N ASP A 27 73.36 0.86 -48.56
CA ASP A 27 72.68 1.19 -47.30
C ASP A 27 71.45 2.08 -47.52
N THR A 28 71.51 3.08 -48.39
CA THR A 28 70.33 3.86 -48.80
C THR A 28 69.24 2.99 -49.42
N ASN A 29 69.60 2.02 -50.27
CA ASN A 29 68.62 1.06 -50.81
C ASN A 29 67.99 0.15 -49.75
N ARG A 30 68.72 -0.21 -48.68
CA ARG A 30 68.17 -0.98 -47.56
C ARG A 30 67.20 -0.15 -46.73
N GLU A 31 67.53 1.11 -46.48
CA GLU A 31 66.62 2.05 -45.78
C GLU A 31 65.36 2.31 -46.58
N LEU A 32 65.46 2.49 -47.90
CA LEU A 32 64.31 2.71 -48.78
C LEU A 32 63.36 1.50 -48.77
N ARG A 33 63.90 0.27 -48.80
CA ARG A 33 63.11 -0.96 -48.66
C ARG A 33 62.43 -1.07 -47.29
N ARG A 34 63.12 -0.69 -46.21
CA ARG A 34 62.55 -0.66 -44.86
C ARG A 34 61.42 0.37 -44.75
N LEU A 35 61.59 1.54 -45.37
CA LEU A 35 60.59 2.59 -45.37
C LEU A 35 59.34 2.16 -46.15
N ASN A 36 59.52 1.56 -47.34
CA ASN A 36 58.41 1.02 -48.12
C ASN A 36 57.64 -0.07 -47.36
N ALA A 37 58.35 -1.00 -46.70
CA ALA A 37 57.71 -2.02 -45.88
C ALA A 37 56.92 -1.44 -44.68
N LYS A 38 57.38 -0.31 -44.11
CA LYS A 38 56.63 0.42 -43.08
C LYS A 38 55.40 1.11 -43.67
N ILE A 39 55.52 1.73 -44.84
CA ILE A 39 54.40 2.37 -45.55
C ILE A 39 53.32 1.34 -45.88
N ASP A 40 53.70 0.17 -46.41
CA ASP A 40 52.75 -0.90 -46.72
C ASP A 40 52.04 -1.40 -45.45
N ARG A 41 52.78 -1.54 -44.35
CA ARG A 41 52.20 -1.93 -43.06
C ARG A 41 51.20 -0.90 -42.54
N ILE A 42 51.52 0.39 -42.64
CA ILE A 42 50.62 1.48 -42.26
C ILE A 42 49.39 1.47 -43.15
N ARG A 43 49.54 1.24 -44.46
CA ARG A 43 48.43 1.18 -45.41
C ARG A 43 47.43 0.09 -45.03
N VAL A 44 47.94 -1.12 -44.75
CA VAL A 44 47.10 -2.23 -44.27
C VAL A 44 46.41 -1.90 -42.95
N GLN A 45 47.08 -1.21 -42.02
CA GLN A 45 46.46 -0.78 -40.77
C GLN A 45 45.36 0.28 -40.99
N VAL A 46 45.57 1.22 -41.91
CA VAL A 46 44.57 2.23 -42.29
C VAL A 46 43.36 1.56 -42.94
N ASP A 47 43.59 0.65 -43.88
CA ASP A 47 42.52 -0.10 -44.56
C ASP A 47 41.71 -0.95 -43.56
N SER A 48 42.38 -1.59 -42.60
CA SER A 48 41.75 -2.32 -41.51
C SER A 48 40.93 -1.41 -40.60
N LEU A 49 41.45 -0.24 -40.23
CA LEU A 49 40.73 0.72 -39.39
C LEU A 49 39.54 1.33 -40.13
N GLU A 50 39.65 1.56 -41.44
CA GLU A 50 38.56 2.04 -42.27
C GLU A 50 37.44 1.00 -42.35
N LEU A 51 37.78 -0.27 -42.52
CA LEU A 51 36.84 -1.39 -42.48
C LEU A 51 36.16 -1.51 -41.11
N ASP A 52 36.94 -1.47 -40.02
CA ASP A 52 36.41 -1.51 -38.65
C ASP A 52 35.43 -0.35 -38.41
N ASN A 53 35.79 0.87 -38.86
CA ASN A 53 34.90 2.03 -38.75
C ASN A 53 33.62 1.86 -39.58
N GLN A 54 33.70 1.30 -40.80
CA GLN A 54 32.53 1.05 -41.64
C GLN A 54 31.53 0.07 -40.99
N ILE A 55 32.01 -0.84 -40.16
CA ILE A 55 31.19 -1.84 -39.46
C ILE A 55 30.65 -1.28 -38.14
N LEU A 56 31.54 -0.66 -37.34
CA LEU A 56 31.21 -0.25 -35.96
C LEU A 56 30.29 0.98 -35.91
N LEU A 57 30.41 1.92 -36.85
CA LEU A 57 29.57 3.14 -36.86
C LEU A 57 28.07 2.83 -37.02
N PRO A 58 27.64 2.01 -38.00
CA PRO A 58 26.25 1.59 -38.13
C PRO A 58 25.71 0.84 -36.90
N GLU A 59 26.51 -0.08 -36.34
CA GLU A 59 26.11 -0.83 -35.15
C GLU A 59 25.91 0.08 -33.94
N LEU A 60 26.85 1.00 -33.69
CA LEU A 60 26.74 1.98 -32.62
C LEU A 60 25.51 2.87 -32.80
N MET A 61 25.25 3.33 -34.02
CA MET A 61 24.09 4.17 -34.32
C MET A 61 22.77 3.42 -34.15
N SER A 62 22.73 2.14 -34.52
CA SER A 62 21.59 1.24 -34.29
C SER A 62 21.33 1.03 -32.79
N ALA A 63 22.39 0.68 -32.03
CA ALA A 63 22.32 0.49 -30.59
C ALA A 63 21.87 1.77 -29.87
N PHE A 64 22.42 2.93 -30.26
CA PHE A 64 22.00 4.23 -29.74
C PHE A 64 20.53 4.53 -30.03
N LYS A 65 20.08 4.34 -31.27
CA LYS A 65 18.67 4.54 -31.66
C LYS A 65 17.74 3.63 -30.86
N GLN A 66 18.15 2.39 -30.60
CA GLN A 66 17.38 1.44 -29.80
C GLN A 66 17.33 1.83 -28.32
N ALA A 67 18.45 2.27 -27.74
CA ALA A 67 18.52 2.77 -26.37
C ALA A 67 17.65 4.01 -26.17
N VAL A 68 17.71 4.97 -27.11
CA VAL A 68 16.85 6.17 -27.09
C VAL A 68 15.38 5.76 -27.18
N LYS A 69 14.99 4.90 -28.12
CA LYS A 69 13.60 4.42 -28.27
C LYS A 69 13.09 3.71 -27.00
N SER A 70 13.90 2.83 -26.42
CA SER A 70 13.58 2.12 -25.18
C SER A 70 13.37 3.09 -24.02
N LYS A 71 14.24 4.09 -23.87
CA LYS A 71 14.14 5.12 -22.84
C LYS A 71 12.86 5.95 -23.00
N THR A 72 12.53 6.40 -24.21
CA THR A 72 11.28 7.14 -24.48
C THR A 72 10.04 6.32 -24.15
N GLN A 73 10.07 5.01 -24.42
CA GLN A 73 8.97 4.10 -24.09
C GLN A 73 8.85 3.90 -22.57
N GLN A 74 9.97 3.79 -21.86
CA GLN A 74 9.99 3.68 -20.39
C GLN A 74 9.45 4.95 -19.72
N ASP A 75 9.80 6.13 -20.21
CA ASP A 75 9.30 7.40 -19.70
C ASP A 75 7.78 7.53 -19.94
N SER A 76 7.28 7.03 -21.08
CA SER A 76 5.85 6.96 -21.38
C SER A 76 5.10 5.99 -20.44
N ILE A 77 5.66 4.82 -20.15
CA ILE A 77 5.08 3.85 -19.19
C ILE A 77 5.04 4.47 -17.78
N THR A 78 6.12 5.12 -17.37
CA THR A 78 6.22 5.80 -16.07
C THR A 78 5.12 6.85 -15.92
N LEU A 79 4.90 7.67 -16.96
CA LEU A 79 3.83 8.67 -16.97
C LEU A 79 2.43 8.03 -16.86
N VAL A 80 2.18 6.93 -17.59
CA VAL A 80 0.90 6.20 -17.52
C VAL A 80 0.67 5.61 -16.12
N VAL A 81 1.71 5.04 -15.51
CA VAL A 81 1.65 4.50 -14.14
C VAL A 81 1.37 5.60 -13.13
N LEU A 82 2.09 6.73 -13.20
CA LEU A 82 1.85 7.89 -12.33
C LEU A 82 0.42 8.43 -12.48
N LYS A 83 -0.08 8.54 -13.72
CA LYS A 83 -1.47 8.96 -13.98
C LYS A 83 -2.47 7.98 -13.37
N ARG A 84 -2.21 6.68 -13.46
CA ARG A 84 -3.04 5.63 -12.83
C ARG A 84 -3.00 5.71 -11.31
N ILE A 85 -1.82 5.90 -10.71
CA ILE A 85 -1.65 6.08 -9.26
C ILE A 85 -2.47 7.29 -8.79
N ASN A 86 -2.33 8.45 -9.46
CA ASN A 86 -3.09 9.65 -9.10
C ASN A 86 -4.60 9.43 -9.26
N THR A 87 -5.03 8.75 -10.33
CA THR A 87 -6.44 8.42 -10.54
C THR A 87 -6.97 7.49 -9.45
N LEU A 88 -6.20 6.48 -9.06
CA LEU A 88 -6.56 5.56 -7.98
C LEU A 88 -6.59 6.27 -6.63
N SER A 89 -5.61 7.12 -6.34
CA SER A 89 -5.58 7.95 -5.12
C SER A 89 -6.85 8.80 -5.00
N ASN A 90 -7.25 9.47 -6.09
CA ASN A 90 -8.48 10.28 -6.10
C ASN A 90 -9.74 9.42 -5.87
N LYS A 91 -9.80 8.21 -6.46
CA LYS A 91 -10.90 7.28 -6.22
C LYS A 91 -10.95 6.80 -4.77
N ILE A 92 -9.79 6.51 -4.17
CA ILE A 92 -9.68 6.11 -2.76
C ILE A 92 -10.21 7.22 -1.86
N THR A 93 -9.77 8.46 -2.05
CA THR A 93 -10.28 9.60 -1.28
C THR A 93 -11.81 9.77 -1.42
N ASN A 94 -12.36 9.61 -2.62
CA ASN A 94 -13.81 9.69 -2.82
C ASN A 94 -14.56 8.56 -2.10
N LEU A 95 -14.05 7.33 -2.15
CA LEU A 95 -14.64 6.19 -1.44
C LEU A 95 -14.55 6.35 0.08
N GLU A 96 -13.44 6.86 0.60
CA GLU A 96 -13.29 7.17 2.03
C GLU A 96 -14.28 8.24 2.48
N ASN A 97 -14.49 9.29 1.67
CA ASN A 97 -15.48 10.32 1.97
C ASN A 97 -16.91 9.77 1.95
N GLN A 98 -17.21 8.90 0.98
CA GLN A 98 -18.51 8.23 0.91
C GLN A 98 -18.72 7.28 2.10
N SER A 99 -17.70 6.53 2.52
CA SER A 99 -17.74 5.68 3.71
C SER A 99 -18.03 6.49 4.97
N ARG A 100 -17.32 7.61 5.17
CA ARG A 100 -17.58 8.52 6.30
C ARG A 100 -19.00 9.08 6.30
N TYR A 101 -19.53 9.41 5.12
CA TYR A 101 -20.91 9.88 4.99
C TYR A 101 -21.93 8.77 5.27
N MET A 102 -21.66 7.54 4.83
CA MET A 102 -22.49 6.37 5.16
C MET A 102 -22.47 6.09 6.67
N ASP A 103 -21.31 6.10 7.31
CA ASP A 103 -21.19 5.95 8.77
C ASP A 103 -22.00 7.02 9.51
N SER A 104 -21.93 8.28 9.05
CA SER A 104 -22.72 9.38 9.61
C SER A 104 -24.23 9.21 9.39
N THR A 105 -24.65 8.68 8.23
CA THR A 105 -26.07 8.46 7.92
C THR A 105 -26.62 7.28 8.71
N ALA A 106 -25.86 6.19 8.82
CA ALA A 106 -26.17 5.04 9.65
C ALA A 106 -26.33 5.46 11.12
N LEU A 107 -25.43 6.31 11.61
CA LEU A 107 -25.52 6.87 12.97
C LEU A 107 -26.75 7.79 13.14
N GLU A 108 -27.09 8.60 12.14
CA GLU A 108 -28.31 9.43 12.18
C GLU A 108 -29.58 8.57 12.21
N ILE A 109 -29.63 7.51 11.41
CA ILE A 109 -30.73 6.54 11.38
C ILE A 109 -30.82 5.83 12.73
N PHE A 110 -29.69 5.38 13.27
CA PHE A 110 -29.61 4.76 14.59
C PHE A 110 -30.14 5.69 15.69
N ASN A 111 -29.69 6.94 15.73
CA ASN A 111 -30.19 7.93 16.69
C ASN A 111 -31.70 8.18 16.56
N LYS A 112 -32.23 8.20 15.33
CA LYS A 112 -33.68 8.30 15.09
C LYS A 112 -34.44 7.06 15.55
N LEU A 113 -33.90 5.86 15.33
CA LEU A 113 -34.45 4.60 15.80
C LEU A 113 -34.54 4.58 17.32
N VAL A 114 -33.44 4.89 18.02
CA VAL A 114 -33.42 5.02 19.48
C VAL A 114 -34.48 6.03 19.93
N PHE A 115 -34.61 7.19 19.28
CA PHE A 115 -35.64 8.17 19.66
C PHE A 115 -37.08 7.67 19.48
N VAL A 116 -37.35 6.90 18.42
CA VAL A 116 -38.66 6.28 18.18
C VAL A 116 -38.96 5.21 19.21
N GLU A 117 -38.01 4.34 19.51
CA GLU A 117 -38.13 3.29 20.53
C GLU A 117 -38.46 3.88 21.90
N ASN A 118 -37.82 5.00 22.24
CA ASN A 118 -38.12 5.72 23.46
C ASN A 118 -39.54 6.28 23.55
N LYS A 119 -40.10 6.73 22.42
CA LYS A 119 -41.51 7.13 22.37
C LYS A 119 -42.41 5.93 22.61
N ILE A 120 -42.09 4.78 22.02
CA ILE A 120 -42.86 3.54 22.19
C ILE A 120 -42.85 3.07 23.65
N VAL A 121 -41.69 3.03 24.30
CA VAL A 121 -41.58 2.66 25.72
C VAL A 121 -42.37 3.63 26.61
N THR A 122 -42.26 4.94 26.37
CA THR A 122 -43.01 5.96 27.13
C THR A 122 -44.52 5.81 26.95
N LEU A 123 -44.98 5.57 25.72
CA LEU A 123 -46.38 5.29 25.42
C LEU A 123 -46.88 4.01 26.10
N THR A 124 -46.06 2.96 26.07
CA THR A 124 -46.37 1.66 26.69
C THR A 124 -46.49 1.78 28.21
N ASN A 125 -45.56 2.48 28.86
CA ASN A 125 -45.62 2.74 30.29
C ASN A 125 -46.82 3.61 30.66
N SER A 126 -47.10 4.66 29.87
CA SER A 126 -48.28 5.51 30.08
C SER A 126 -49.58 4.73 29.95
N TYR A 127 -49.65 3.81 28.98
CA TYR A 127 -50.80 2.91 28.80
C TYR A 127 -50.95 1.95 29.98
N ASN A 128 -49.86 1.33 30.45
CA ASN A 128 -49.87 0.41 31.58
C ASN A 128 -50.26 1.09 32.89
N GLU A 129 -49.76 2.30 33.16
CA GLU A 129 -50.17 3.09 34.33
C GLU A 129 -51.64 3.52 34.24
N MET A 130 -52.13 3.90 33.05
CA MET A 130 -53.55 4.17 32.84
C MET A 130 -54.43 2.92 33.05
N ALA A 131 -53.95 1.75 32.63
CA ALA A 131 -54.63 0.46 32.85
C ALA A 131 -54.61 0.04 34.33
N LYS A 132 -53.52 0.31 35.06
CA LYS A 132 -53.39 0.06 36.51
C LYS A 132 -54.25 0.99 37.36
N LEU A 133 -54.33 2.28 37.01
CA LEU A 133 -55.24 3.24 37.65
C LEU A 133 -56.71 2.80 37.52
N LYS A 134 -57.03 2.05 36.46
CA LYS A 134 -58.36 1.47 36.24
C LYS A 134 -58.62 0.17 37.03
N SER A 135 -57.59 -0.47 37.57
CA SER A 135 -57.66 -1.79 38.26
C SER A 135 -57.30 -1.76 39.76
N GLY A 136 -56.92 -0.61 40.31
CA GLY A 136 -56.99 -0.34 41.77
C GLY A 136 -55.94 -1.04 42.66
N SER A 137 -54.79 -1.48 42.13
CA SER A 137 -53.71 -2.08 42.95
C SER A 137 -52.56 -1.10 43.25
N PRO A 138 -51.96 -1.14 44.46
CA PRO A 138 -50.89 -0.22 44.85
C PRO A 138 -49.56 -0.56 44.16
N ILE A 139 -48.83 0.48 43.78
CA ILE A 139 -47.57 0.41 43.03
C ILE A 139 -46.42 0.12 44.00
N SER A 140 -45.77 -1.03 43.88
CA SER A 140 -44.44 -1.24 44.46
C SER A 140 -43.57 -2.11 43.56
N SER A 141 -42.56 -1.47 42.96
CA SER A 141 -41.19 -1.99 42.81
C SER A 141 -40.37 -0.93 42.08
N ASP A 142 -39.58 -0.15 42.81
CA ASP A 142 -38.57 0.73 42.23
C ASP A 142 -37.51 -0.14 41.53
N PRO A 143 -37.32 -0.05 40.21
CA PRO A 143 -36.14 -0.58 39.57
C PRO A 143 -34.96 0.30 39.99
N LYS A 144 -33.97 -0.29 40.67
CA LYS A 144 -32.67 0.37 40.83
C LYS A 144 -32.12 0.55 39.40
N PHE A 145 -31.99 1.82 39.00
CA PHE A 145 -31.81 2.35 37.64
C PHE A 145 -33.11 2.49 36.81
N ASN A 146 -33.62 3.72 36.79
CA ASN A 146 -34.68 4.18 35.88
C ASN A 146 -34.18 4.04 34.42
N ALA A 147 -34.96 3.41 33.53
CA ALA A 147 -34.63 3.28 32.10
C ALA A 147 -34.23 4.62 31.43
N ALA A 148 -34.81 5.74 31.88
CA ALA A 148 -34.43 7.08 31.43
C ALA A 148 -33.00 7.48 31.85
N GLN A 149 -32.54 7.04 33.03
CA GLN A 149 -31.17 7.26 33.48
C GLN A 149 -30.18 6.38 32.70
N TYR A 150 -30.51 5.11 32.42
CA TYR A 150 -29.70 4.23 31.56
C TYR A 150 -29.48 4.89 30.20
N LYS A 151 -30.58 5.33 29.59
CA LYS A 151 -30.54 6.03 28.31
C LYS A 151 -29.76 7.35 28.38
N GLN A 152 -29.92 8.15 29.44
CA GLN A 152 -29.17 9.40 29.59
C GLN A 152 -27.66 9.14 29.63
N THR A 153 -27.23 8.17 30.42
CA THR A 153 -25.82 7.74 30.48
C THR A 153 -25.35 7.21 29.12
N TYR A 154 -26.19 6.47 28.40
CA TYR A 154 -25.90 6.00 27.04
C TYR A 154 -25.66 7.16 26.07
N MET A 155 -26.56 8.15 26.04
CA MET A 155 -26.43 9.32 25.17
C MET A 155 -25.20 10.16 25.52
N THR A 156 -24.90 10.35 26.81
CA THR A 156 -23.70 11.06 27.27
C THR A 156 -22.43 10.31 26.86
N SER A 157 -22.37 8.99 27.06
CA SER A 157 -21.22 8.15 26.69
C SER A 157 -20.97 8.14 25.19
N LEU A 158 -22.04 8.09 24.39
CA LEU A 158 -21.95 8.19 22.94
C LEU A 158 -21.44 9.57 22.50
N GLY A 159 -21.85 10.64 23.20
CA GLY A 159 -21.30 11.99 22.99
C GLY A 159 -19.78 12.06 23.25
N HIS A 160 -19.31 11.48 24.36
CA HIS A 160 -17.88 11.36 24.64
C HIS A 160 -17.14 10.58 23.55
N PHE A 161 -17.69 9.45 23.09
CA PHE A 161 -17.11 8.68 21.99
C PHE A 161 -16.98 9.52 20.71
N GLN A 162 -18.01 10.28 20.35
CA GLN A 162 -18.01 11.17 19.18
C GLN A 162 -16.96 12.28 19.28
N ASN A 163 -16.72 12.78 20.48
CA ASN A 163 -15.67 13.77 20.76
C ASN A 163 -14.27 13.14 20.84
N GLN A 164 -14.13 11.83 20.61
CA GLN A 164 -12.89 11.06 20.79
C GLN A 164 -12.39 11.03 22.24
N GLU A 165 -13.27 11.34 23.19
CA GLU A 165 -13.05 11.25 24.64
C GLU A 165 -13.29 9.79 25.08
N PHE A 166 -12.46 8.88 24.57
CA PHE A 166 -12.70 7.44 24.70
C PHE A 166 -12.66 6.94 26.15
N ASP A 167 -11.83 7.53 27.01
CA ASP A 167 -11.74 7.14 28.42
C ASP A 167 -13.04 7.43 29.17
N ASP A 168 -13.64 8.61 28.95
CA ASP A 168 -14.93 8.98 29.54
C ASP A 168 -16.08 8.14 28.98
N ALA A 169 -16.05 7.87 27.67
CA ALA A 169 -17.00 6.97 27.03
C ALA A 169 -16.93 5.54 27.62
N ILE A 170 -15.72 5.02 27.84
CA ILE A 170 -15.50 3.71 28.47
C ILE A 170 -16.09 3.67 29.88
N VAL A 171 -15.92 4.72 30.68
CA VAL A 171 -16.49 4.77 32.04
C VAL A 171 -18.00 4.62 31.97
N GLY A 172 -18.67 5.42 31.13
CA GLY A 172 -20.12 5.39 31.02
C GLY A 172 -20.65 4.08 30.43
N PHE A 173 -20.06 3.57 29.33
CA PHE A 173 -20.50 2.28 28.77
C PHE A 173 -20.24 1.11 29.71
N LYS A 174 -19.16 1.12 30.51
CA LYS A 174 -18.93 0.11 31.56
C LYS A 174 -19.99 0.15 32.65
N GLU A 175 -20.40 1.34 33.08
CA GLU A 175 -21.48 1.51 34.05
C GLU A 175 -22.76 0.86 33.52
N LEU A 176 -23.11 1.15 32.27
CA LEU A 176 -24.29 0.62 31.60
C LEU A 176 -24.31 -0.92 31.57
N VAL A 177 -23.28 -1.54 30.97
CA VAL A 177 -23.23 -3.01 30.84
C VAL A 177 -23.16 -3.74 32.19
N SER A 178 -22.66 -3.07 33.23
CA SER A 178 -22.60 -3.63 34.59
C SER A 178 -23.90 -3.44 35.37
N SER A 179 -24.68 -2.41 35.03
CA SER A 179 -25.88 -2.02 35.78
C SER A 179 -27.11 -2.84 35.41
N ASP A 180 -27.35 -3.06 34.12
CA ASP A 180 -28.52 -3.78 33.62
C ASP A 180 -28.22 -4.42 32.26
N ALA A 181 -27.80 -5.70 32.29
CA ALA A 181 -27.56 -6.48 31.08
C ALA A 181 -28.85 -6.92 30.35
N THR A 182 -30.03 -6.63 30.90
CA THR A 182 -31.33 -6.93 30.26
C THR A 182 -31.97 -5.71 29.60
N ASN A 183 -31.32 -4.54 29.68
CA ASN A 183 -31.80 -3.32 29.06
C ASN A 183 -31.80 -3.43 27.53
N ASP A 184 -32.77 -2.80 26.89
CA ASP A 184 -32.87 -2.75 25.42
C ASP A 184 -31.63 -2.11 24.74
N LEU A 185 -30.86 -1.29 25.46
CA LEU A 185 -29.60 -0.69 24.98
C LEU A 185 -28.34 -1.42 25.48
N ALA A 186 -28.47 -2.55 26.18
CA ALA A 186 -27.33 -3.22 26.80
C ALA A 186 -26.36 -3.82 25.77
N ASP A 187 -26.88 -4.44 24.72
CA ASP A 187 -26.10 -4.99 23.60
C ASP A 187 -25.34 -3.87 22.86
N ASN A 188 -26.01 -2.76 22.59
CA ASN A 188 -25.44 -1.56 22.00
C ASN A 188 -24.36 -0.95 22.91
N SER A 189 -24.60 -0.90 24.22
CA SER A 189 -23.62 -0.42 25.20
C SER A 189 -22.37 -1.30 25.21
N GLN A 190 -22.54 -2.61 25.12
CA GLN A 190 -21.44 -3.58 25.03
C GLN A 190 -20.66 -3.42 23.73
N TYR A 191 -21.34 -3.22 22.60
CA TYR A 191 -20.71 -2.94 21.31
C TYR A 191 -19.91 -1.63 21.35
N TRP A 192 -20.49 -0.54 21.87
CA TRP A 192 -19.80 0.76 21.94
C TRP A 192 -18.63 0.75 22.91
N LEU A 193 -18.70 -0.02 24.01
CA LEU A 193 -17.56 -0.25 24.88
C LEU A 193 -16.39 -0.89 24.10
N ALA A 194 -16.69 -1.88 23.26
CA ALA A 194 -15.69 -2.51 22.40
C ALA A 194 -15.14 -1.55 21.34
N GLU A 195 -15.99 -0.71 20.73
CA GLU A 195 -15.58 0.34 19.79
C GLU A 195 -14.64 1.38 20.42
N CYS A 196 -14.85 1.74 21.69
CA CYS A 196 -13.93 2.63 22.41
C CYS A 196 -12.54 2.00 22.50
N TYR A 197 -12.45 0.74 22.93
CA TYR A 197 -11.19 0.01 22.98
C TYR A 197 -10.55 -0.16 21.60
N TYR A 198 -11.35 -0.43 20.58
CA TYR A 198 -10.90 -0.54 19.20
C TYR A 198 -10.27 0.78 18.73
N SER A 199 -10.92 1.91 19.03
CA SER A 199 -10.49 3.26 18.66
C SER A 199 -9.18 3.66 19.36
N GLN A 200 -8.98 3.20 20.61
CA GLN A 200 -7.71 3.31 21.33
C GLN A 200 -6.64 2.32 20.86
N ARG A 201 -6.92 1.49 19.84
CA ARG A 201 -6.05 0.40 19.34
C ARG A 201 -5.75 -0.68 20.38
N GLU A 202 -6.56 -0.77 21.44
CA GLU A 202 -6.52 -1.84 22.42
C GLU A 202 -7.23 -3.10 21.89
N PHE A 203 -6.80 -3.60 20.74
CA PHE A 203 -7.51 -4.61 19.95
C PHE A 203 -7.84 -5.89 20.72
N LYS A 204 -6.96 -6.32 21.64
CA LYS A 204 -7.22 -7.51 22.48
C LYS A 204 -8.41 -7.31 23.41
N ARG A 205 -8.54 -6.13 24.03
CA ARG A 205 -9.68 -5.79 24.89
C ARG A 205 -10.92 -5.59 24.04
N ALA A 206 -10.79 -4.89 22.91
CA ALA A 206 -11.90 -4.71 21.97
C ALA A 206 -12.51 -6.06 21.54
N ILE A 207 -11.68 -7.04 21.16
CA ILE A 207 -12.15 -8.39 20.80
C ILE A 207 -12.93 -9.02 21.95
N ALA A 208 -12.40 -9.01 23.17
CA ALA A 208 -13.07 -9.59 24.32
C ALA A 208 -14.42 -8.91 24.64
N GLU A 209 -14.55 -7.61 24.38
CA GLU A 209 -15.81 -6.89 24.56
C GLU A 209 -16.78 -7.10 23.39
N PHE A 210 -16.30 -7.24 22.13
CA PHE A 210 -17.14 -7.62 20.99
C PHE A 210 -17.68 -9.04 21.13
N GLU A 211 -16.87 -9.99 21.63
CA GLU A 211 -17.32 -11.37 21.88
C GLU A 211 -18.49 -11.44 22.87
N LYS A 212 -18.59 -10.50 23.81
CA LYS A 212 -19.72 -10.43 24.75
C LYS A 212 -21.02 -9.99 24.08
N VAL A 213 -20.98 -9.32 22.92
CA VAL A 213 -22.18 -8.91 22.18
C VAL A 213 -23.02 -10.14 21.80
N PHE A 214 -22.38 -11.25 21.42
CA PHE A 214 -23.06 -12.52 21.09
C PHE A 214 -23.81 -13.16 22.27
N THR A 215 -23.62 -12.66 23.50
CA THR A 215 -24.34 -13.16 24.69
C THR A 215 -25.72 -12.54 24.85
N TYR A 216 -26.04 -11.47 24.11
CA TYR A 216 -27.32 -10.79 24.13
C TYR A 216 -28.29 -11.47 23.15
N PRO A 217 -29.40 -12.07 23.63
CA PRO A 217 -30.32 -12.80 22.75
C PRO A 217 -31.01 -11.89 21.74
N GLY A 218 -30.86 -12.20 20.44
CA GLY A 218 -31.57 -11.50 19.36
C GLY A 218 -31.04 -10.10 19.05
N THR A 219 -29.81 -9.79 19.45
CA THR A 219 -29.16 -8.51 19.11
C THR A 219 -29.03 -8.33 17.59
N ASP A 220 -29.12 -7.10 17.15
CA ASP A 220 -28.87 -6.70 15.76
C ASP A 220 -27.41 -6.27 15.54
N LYS A 221 -26.51 -6.52 16.51
CA LYS A 221 -25.08 -6.15 16.47
C LYS A 221 -24.14 -7.33 16.22
N ASP A 222 -24.68 -8.53 16.01
CA ASP A 222 -23.86 -9.74 15.85
C ASP A 222 -22.93 -9.65 14.63
N ASP A 223 -23.41 -9.18 13.48
CA ASP A 223 -22.61 -9.07 12.27
C ASP A 223 -21.63 -7.88 12.32
N ASP A 224 -22.02 -6.75 12.93
CA ASP A 224 -21.11 -5.64 13.27
C ASP A 224 -19.95 -6.14 14.14
N ALA A 225 -20.25 -6.82 15.25
CA ALA A 225 -19.25 -7.35 16.18
C ALA A 225 -18.34 -8.37 15.48
N GLN A 226 -18.92 -9.30 14.71
CA GLN A 226 -18.16 -10.31 13.96
C GLN A 226 -17.18 -9.67 12.95
N LEU A 227 -17.60 -8.62 12.25
CA LEU A 227 -16.72 -7.86 11.36
C LEU A 227 -15.57 -7.21 12.13
N LYS A 228 -15.88 -6.54 13.24
CA LYS A 228 -14.91 -5.79 14.05
C LYS A 228 -13.87 -6.70 14.70
N ILE A 229 -14.24 -7.90 15.13
CA ILE A 229 -13.29 -8.91 15.63
C ILE A 229 -12.31 -9.30 14.51
N GLY A 230 -12.80 -9.55 13.29
CA GLY A 230 -11.95 -9.85 12.13
C GLY A 230 -10.97 -8.72 11.81
N LEU A 231 -11.46 -7.47 11.78
CA LEU A 231 -10.64 -6.27 11.56
C LEU A 231 -9.62 -6.04 12.68
N ALA A 232 -9.98 -6.32 13.93
CA ALA A 232 -9.08 -6.22 15.08
C ALA A 232 -7.96 -7.26 14.98
N HIS A 233 -8.27 -8.51 14.65
CA HIS A 233 -7.27 -9.54 14.40
C HIS A 233 -6.35 -9.19 13.22
N GLN A 234 -6.91 -8.66 12.13
CA GLN A 234 -6.12 -8.19 10.99
C GLN A 234 -5.18 -7.06 11.39
N SER A 235 -5.67 -6.08 12.16
CA SER A 235 -4.88 -4.94 12.66
C SER A 235 -3.75 -5.35 13.60
N MET A 236 -3.91 -6.48 14.30
CA MET A 236 -2.87 -7.10 15.12
C MET A 236 -1.87 -7.95 14.30
N GLY A 237 -2.08 -8.14 12.99
CA GLY A 237 -1.30 -9.03 12.15
C GLY A 237 -1.63 -10.52 12.33
N ASN A 238 -2.70 -10.86 13.05
CA ASN A 238 -3.14 -12.23 13.26
C ASN A 238 -3.94 -12.73 12.05
N VAL A 239 -3.28 -12.87 10.89
CA VAL A 239 -3.91 -13.17 9.59
C VAL A 239 -4.81 -14.40 9.63
N ASN A 240 -4.37 -15.49 10.27
CA ASN A 240 -5.17 -16.72 10.36
C ASN A 240 -6.48 -16.50 11.12
N LYS A 241 -6.41 -15.83 12.28
CA LYS A 241 -7.61 -15.52 13.06
C LYS A 241 -8.53 -14.56 12.30
N ALA A 242 -7.97 -13.51 11.69
CA ALA A 242 -8.75 -12.59 10.87
C ALA A 242 -9.53 -13.32 9.76
N ARG A 243 -8.86 -14.27 9.09
CA ARG A 243 -9.50 -15.11 8.06
C ARG A 243 -10.65 -15.94 8.66
N GLU A 244 -10.45 -16.57 9.82
CA GLU A 244 -11.50 -17.33 10.50
C GLU A 244 -12.72 -16.45 10.81
N GLU A 245 -12.53 -15.23 11.33
CA GLU A 245 -13.65 -14.33 11.65
C GLU A 245 -14.38 -13.83 10.41
N PHE A 246 -13.67 -13.45 9.34
CA PHE A 246 -14.33 -13.04 8.10
C PHE A 246 -15.06 -14.21 7.44
N GLN A 247 -14.54 -15.43 7.57
CA GLN A 247 -15.23 -16.64 7.12
C GLN A 247 -16.50 -16.87 7.94
N ARG A 248 -16.45 -16.72 9.27
CA ARG A 248 -17.65 -16.75 10.12
C ARG A 248 -18.69 -15.73 9.68
N LEU A 249 -18.28 -14.50 9.33
CA LEU A 249 -19.22 -13.50 8.83
C LEU A 249 -19.93 -13.98 7.56
N VAL A 250 -19.18 -14.51 6.60
CA VAL A 250 -19.72 -15.03 5.34
C VAL A 250 -20.64 -16.24 5.55
N ASP A 251 -20.32 -17.11 6.49
CA ASP A 251 -21.06 -18.35 6.71
C ASP A 251 -22.34 -18.13 7.52
N TYR A 252 -22.28 -17.30 8.57
CA TYR A 252 -23.39 -17.12 9.52
C TYR A 252 -24.25 -15.88 9.25
N PHE A 253 -23.73 -14.89 8.53
CA PHE A 253 -24.44 -13.63 8.25
C PHE A 253 -24.52 -13.32 6.74
N PRO A 254 -25.07 -14.22 5.90
CA PRO A 254 -25.13 -14.03 4.45
C PRO A 254 -25.99 -12.84 3.99
N GLY A 255 -26.88 -12.34 4.85
CA GLY A 255 -27.72 -11.16 4.60
C GLY A 255 -27.15 -9.84 5.14
N SER A 256 -26.01 -9.88 5.83
CA SER A 256 -25.37 -8.68 6.39
C SER A 256 -24.92 -7.72 5.30
N GLU A 257 -25.01 -6.41 5.57
CA GLU A 257 -24.41 -5.40 4.70
C GLU A 257 -22.88 -5.52 4.61
N TYR A 258 -22.26 -6.16 5.59
CA TYR A 258 -20.81 -6.41 5.64
C TYR A 258 -20.37 -7.66 4.88
N TYR A 259 -21.30 -8.47 4.38
CA TYR A 259 -20.99 -9.69 3.64
C TYR A 259 -20.00 -9.45 2.47
N PRO A 260 -20.19 -8.43 1.60
CA PRO A 260 -19.23 -8.16 0.53
C PRO A 260 -17.84 -7.78 1.05
N LYS A 261 -17.80 -6.99 2.14
CA LYS A 261 -16.56 -6.53 2.77
C LYS A 261 -15.77 -7.69 3.35
N ALA A 262 -16.43 -8.65 4.01
CA ALA A 262 -15.78 -9.85 4.52
C ALA A 262 -15.20 -10.73 3.40
N LYS A 263 -15.92 -10.89 2.28
CA LYS A 263 -15.40 -11.64 1.12
C LYS A 263 -14.18 -10.97 0.50
N ASP A 264 -14.17 -9.65 0.41
CA ASP A 264 -13.02 -8.93 -0.13
C ASP A 264 -11.81 -9.00 0.82
N ALA A 265 -12.03 -8.92 2.13
CA ALA A 265 -10.99 -9.16 3.12
C ALA A 265 -10.38 -10.57 3.01
N LEU A 266 -11.21 -11.61 2.86
CA LEU A 266 -10.74 -12.99 2.66
C LEU A 266 -9.85 -13.14 1.42
N LYS A 267 -10.23 -12.52 0.29
CA LYS A 267 -9.41 -12.53 -0.93
C LYS A 267 -8.05 -11.87 -0.69
N GLN A 268 -8.03 -10.71 -0.05
CA GLN A 268 -6.79 -9.99 0.24
C GLN A 268 -5.86 -10.78 1.17
N LEU A 269 -6.41 -11.43 2.19
CA LEU A 269 -5.67 -12.27 3.13
C LEU A 269 -5.21 -13.62 2.54
N SER A 270 -5.63 -13.97 1.33
CA SER A 270 -5.22 -15.20 0.64
C SER A 270 -4.08 -14.98 -0.36
N ILE A 271 -3.71 -13.72 -0.62
CA ILE A 271 -2.70 -13.33 -1.63
C ILE A 271 -1.31 -13.10 -1.00
N ASN A 272 -1.23 -13.03 0.34
CA ASN A 272 0.02 -12.89 1.10
C ASN A 272 0.47 -14.23 1.68
#